data_AF-A0A2V6MDJ9-F1
#
_entry.id   AF-A0A2V6MDJ9-F1
#
_cell.length_a   1.000
_cell.length_b   1.000
_cell.length_c   1.000
_cell.angle_alpha   90.00
_cell.angle_beta   90.00
_cell.angle_gamma   90.00
#
_symmetry.space_group_name_H-M   'P 1'
#
loop_
_entity.id
_entity.type
_entity.pdbx_description
1 polymer ?
#
loop_
_entity_poly.entity_id
_entity_poly.type
_entity_poly.pdbx_seq_one_letter_code
_entity_poly.pdbx_strand_id
1 'polypeptide(L)'
;EYAAVAERSGFRVLRVSTKDHAWDFRSRMAFSGFCAVGCVAWTSRLPAGERTDFINDLLDRYQAVASPDSGEENTFKFYQMDISLLAI
;
A
#
# COMPACT_ATOMS: atom_id res chain seq x y z
N GLU A 1 15.65 -8.55 2.52
CA GLU A 1 15.79 -9.05 1.14
C GLU A 1 16.48 -8.05 0.20
N TYR A 2 15.98 -6.81 0.09
CA TYR A 2 16.55 -5.79 -0.82
C TYR A 2 18.04 -5.47 -0.59
N ALA A 3 18.50 -5.37 0.67
CA ALA A 3 19.92 -5.14 0.97
C ALA A 3 20.82 -6.25 0.40
N ALA A 4 20.45 -7.52 0.63
CA ALA A 4 21.20 -8.66 0.12
C ALA A 4 21.19 -8.72 -1.43
N VAL A 5 20.10 -8.30 -2.08
CA VAL A 5 20.04 -8.17 -3.54
C VAL A 5 20.99 -7.08 -4.03
N ALA A 6 21.05 -5.94 -3.35
CA ALA A 6 21.96 -4.84 -3.69
C ALA A 6 23.43 -5.28 -3.59
N GLU A 7 23.80 -5.98 -2.51
CA GLU A 7 25.17 -6.50 -2.34
C GLU A 7 25.58 -7.50 -3.42
N ARG A 8 24.70 -8.44 -3.75
CA ARG A 8 24.94 -9.36 -4.87
C ARG A 8 25.00 -8.67 -6.24
N SER A 9 24.43 -7.47 -6.34
CA SER A 9 24.41 -6.66 -7.57
C SER A 9 25.59 -5.69 -7.66
N GLY A 10 26.60 -5.79 -6.79
CA GLY A 10 27.80 -4.94 -6.84
C GLY A 10 27.65 -3.61 -6.11
N PHE A 11 26.69 -3.48 -5.19
CA PHE A 11 26.54 -2.29 -4.35
C PHE A 11 26.97 -2.58 -2.92
N ARG A 12 27.61 -1.61 -2.28
CA ARG A 12 27.74 -1.59 -0.82
C ARG A 12 26.51 -0.90 -0.24
N VAL A 13 25.85 -1.56 0.71
CA VAL A 13 24.75 -0.95 1.47
C VAL A 13 25.33 -0.02 2.54
N LEU A 14 24.95 1.26 2.49
CA LEU A 14 25.39 2.26 3.46
C LEU A 14 24.39 2.43 4.60
N ARG A 15 23.10 2.42 4.26
CA ARG A 15 22.01 2.60 5.22
C ARG A 15 20.74 1.94 4.70
N VAL A 16 19.97 1.36 5.60
CA VAL A 16 18.58 0.95 5.37
C VAL A 16 17.74 1.54 6.49
N SER A 17 16.62 2.17 6.16
CA SER A 17 15.62 2.55 7.15
C SER A 17 14.23 2.26 6.62
N THR A 18 13.40 1.64 7.46
CA THR A 18 11.97 1.46 7.18
C THR A 18 11.19 2.33 8.13
N LYS A 19 10.17 3.01 7.62
CA LYS A 19 9.30 3.88 8.39
C LYS A 19 7.84 3.54 8.13
N ASP A 20 7.05 3.72 9.16
CA ASP A 20 5.60 3.58 9.11
C ASP A 20 5.02 4.90 8.61
N HIS A 21 4.18 4.81 7.58
CA HIS A 21 3.51 5.94 6.98
C HIS A 21 2.00 5.70 6.94
N ALA A 22 1.27 6.80 6.95
CA ALA A 22 -0.17 6.82 6.84
C ALA A 22 -0.56 7.93 5.86
N TRP A 23 -1.53 7.64 5.02
CA TRP A 23 -2.13 8.62 4.11
C TRP A 23 -3.64 8.66 4.32
N ASP A 24 -4.14 9.78 4.84
CA ASP A 24 -5.56 10.04 5.03
C ASP A 24 -6.17 10.65 3.76
N PHE A 25 -7.05 9.89 3.11
CA PHE A 25 -7.77 10.31 1.90
C PHE A 25 -8.94 11.26 2.18
N ARG A 26 -9.26 11.53 3.45
CA ARG A 26 -10.33 12.41 3.95
C ARG A 26 -11.74 11.99 3.59
N SER A 27 -11.93 11.10 2.63
CA SER A 27 -13.22 10.61 2.19
C SER A 27 -13.13 9.20 1.64
N ARG A 28 -14.23 8.46 1.82
CA ARG A 28 -14.38 7.10 1.29
C ARG A 28 -14.28 7.06 -0.24
N MET A 29 -14.81 8.07 -0.91
CA MET A 29 -14.77 8.17 -2.36
C MET A 29 -13.33 8.30 -2.88
N ALA A 30 -12.49 9.15 -2.26
CA ALA A 30 -11.10 9.30 -2.64
C ALA A 30 -10.29 8.02 -2.38
N PHE A 31 -10.52 7.36 -1.24
CA PHE A 31 -9.86 6.10 -0.92
C PHE A 31 -10.27 4.97 -1.88
N SER A 32 -11.56 4.87 -2.20
CA SER A 32 -12.07 3.93 -3.20
C SER A 32 -11.47 4.17 -4.58
N GLY A 33 -11.23 5.43 -4.98
CA GLY A 33 -10.56 5.76 -6.23
C GLY A 33 -9.12 5.25 -6.28
N PHE A 34 -8.38 5.39 -5.17
CA PHE A 34 -7.03 4.81 -5.04
C PHE A 34 -7.06 3.28 -5.16
N CYS A 35 -7.97 2.62 -4.44
CA CYS A 35 -8.13 1.16 -4.52
C CYS A 35 -8.56 0.67 -5.91
N ALA A 36 -9.38 1.43 -6.64
CA ALA A 36 -9.80 1.06 -7.99
C ALA A 36 -8.60 0.89 -8.95
N VAL A 37 -7.57 1.73 -8.79
CA VAL A 37 -6.31 1.63 -9.55
C VAL A 37 -5.40 0.54 -8.97
N GLY A 38 -5.28 0.46 -7.64
CA GLY A 38 -4.40 -0.52 -6.97
C GLY A 38 -4.87 -1.98 -7.11
N CYS A 39 -6.17 -2.21 -7.25
CA CYS A 39 -6.76 -3.56 -7.25
C CYS A 39 -7.06 -4.11 -8.64
N VAL A 40 -6.55 -3.51 -9.72
CA VAL A 40 -6.80 -3.92 -11.11
C VAL A 40 -6.48 -5.39 -11.36
N ALA A 41 -5.43 -5.93 -10.72
CA ALA A 41 -5.07 -7.35 -10.85
C ALA A 41 -6.19 -8.31 -10.42
N TRP A 42 -7.06 -7.89 -9.49
CA TRP A 42 -8.24 -8.65 -9.06
C TRP A 42 -9.49 -8.22 -9.83
N THR A 43 -9.77 -6.92 -9.91
CA THR A 43 -11.03 -6.42 -10.51
C THR A 43 -11.13 -6.65 -12.01
N SER A 44 -10.00 -6.79 -12.72
CA SER A 44 -9.99 -7.19 -14.14
C SER A 44 -10.57 -8.59 -14.39
N ARG A 45 -10.60 -9.45 -13.37
CA ARG A 45 -11.17 -10.80 -13.43
C ARG A 45 -12.66 -10.83 -13.10
N LEU A 46 -13.23 -9.70 -12.68
CA LEU A 46 -14.63 -9.57 -12.32
C LEU A 46 -15.46 -8.93 -13.45
N PRO A 47 -16.74 -9.28 -13.58
CA PRO A 47 -17.70 -8.53 -14.37
C PRO A 47 -17.68 -7.04 -13.98
N ALA A 48 -17.87 -6.16 -14.96
CA ALA A 48 -17.74 -4.71 -14.74
C ALA A 48 -18.67 -4.19 -13.63
N GLY A 49 -19.88 -4.75 -13.53
CA GLY A 49 -20.87 -4.39 -12.50
C GLY A 49 -20.48 -4.77 -11.07
N GLU A 50 -19.56 -5.72 -10.88
CA GLU A 50 -19.19 -6.23 -9.55
C GLU A 50 -17.94 -5.52 -8.96
N ARG A 51 -17.23 -4.73 -9.76
CA ARG A 51 -15.93 -4.16 -9.37
C ARG A 51 -16.07 -3.15 -8.22
N THR A 52 -17.11 -2.33 -8.27
CA THR A 52 -17.37 -1.33 -7.21
C THR A 52 -17.71 -2.01 -5.90
N ASP A 53 -18.57 -3.03 -5.93
CA ASP A 53 -18.97 -3.77 -4.73
C ASP A 53 -17.78 -4.52 -4.12
N PHE A 54 -16.90 -5.08 -4.95
CA PHE A 54 -15.65 -5.67 -4.49
C PHE A 54 -14.77 -4.65 -3.74
N ILE A 55 -14.60 -3.44 -4.27
CA ILE A 55 -13.78 -2.40 -3.63
C ILE A 55 -14.42 -1.96 -2.31
N ASN A 56 -15.75 -1.87 -2.25
CA ASN A 56 -16.46 -1.54 -1.02
C ASN A 56 -16.25 -2.62 0.05
N ASP A 57 -16.45 -3.89 -0.27
CA ASP A 57 -16.20 -5.00 0.67
C ASP A 57 -14.73 -5.05 1.12
N LEU A 58 -13.78 -4.83 0.20
CA LEU A 58 -12.36 -4.73 0.52
C LEU A 58 -12.09 -3.66 1.57
N LEU A 59 -12.60 -2.45 1.35
CA LEU A 59 -12.35 -1.32 2.23
C LEU A 59 -13.05 -1.47 3.58
N ASP A 60 -14.23 -2.09 3.63
CA ASP A 60 -14.92 -2.39 4.90
C ASP A 60 -14.13 -3.39 5.76
N ARG A 61 -13.59 -4.45 5.13
CA ARG A 61 -12.72 -5.41 5.82
C ARG A 61 -11.37 -4.81 6.19
N TYR A 62 -10.82 -3.96 5.35
CA TYR A 62 -9.58 -3.25 5.63
C TYR A 62 -9.73 -2.35 6.85
N GLN A 63 -10.82 -1.57 6.94
CA GLN A 63 -11.11 -0.69 8.07
C GLN A 63 -11.10 -1.46 9.40
N ALA A 64 -11.70 -2.66 9.44
CA ALA A 64 -11.75 -3.48 10.65
C ALA A 64 -10.38 -3.89 11.20
N VAL A 65 -9.34 -3.90 10.36
CA VAL A 65 -7.97 -4.31 10.74
C VAL A 65 -7.03 -3.09 10.86
N ALA A 66 -7.19 -2.12 9.97
CA ALA A 66 -6.25 -1.01 9.82
C ALA A 66 -6.65 0.24 10.62
N SER A 67 -7.91 0.39 11.01
CA SER A 67 -8.46 1.58 11.67
C SER A 67 -9.08 1.20 13.02
N PRO A 68 -8.27 0.77 14.01
CA PRO A 68 -8.78 0.41 15.34
C PRO A 68 -9.35 1.62 16.10
N ASP A 69 -8.93 2.83 15.72
CA ASP A 69 -9.36 4.10 16.31
C ASP A 69 -10.37 4.83 15.42
N SER A 70 -11.33 5.52 16.04
CA SER A 70 -12.31 6.34 15.33
C SER A 70 -11.65 7.48 14.56
N GLY A 71 -12.03 7.70 13.29
CA GLY A 71 -11.53 8.78 12.46
C GLY A 71 -10.40 8.39 11.48
N GLU A 72 -9.95 7.13 11.49
CA GLU A 72 -8.93 6.62 10.56
C GLU A 72 -9.52 5.76 9.43
N GLU A 73 -10.84 5.78 9.21
CA GLU A 73 -11.54 4.90 8.28
C GLU A 73 -11.09 5.07 6.82
N ASN A 74 -10.52 6.24 6.50
CA ASN A 74 -10.05 6.59 5.17
C ASN A 74 -8.52 6.66 5.06
N THR A 75 -7.81 6.00 5.99
CA THR A 75 -6.36 6.03 6.07
C THR A 75 -5.70 4.77 5.52
N PHE A 76 -4.85 4.92 4.51
CA PHE A 76 -3.99 3.86 4.04
C PHE A 76 -2.67 3.84 4.82
N LYS A 77 -2.36 2.71 5.47
CA LYS A 77 -1.14 2.51 6.27
C LYS A 77 -0.16 1.65 5.48
N PHE A 78 1.09 2.09 5.38
CA PHE A 78 2.12 1.40 4.60
C PHE A 78 3.50 1.63 5.18
N TYR A 79 4.40 0.69 4.92
CA TYR A 79 5.82 0.85 5.22
C TYR A 79 6.54 1.44 4.00
N GLN A 80 7.42 2.40 4.23
CA GLN A 80 8.35 2.87 3.21
C GLN A 80 9.78 2.54 3.65
N MET A 81 10.54 1.92 2.74
CA MET A 81 11.96 1.65 2.93
C MET A 81 12.79 2.63 2.10
N ASP A 82 13.69 3.33 2.77
CA ASP A 82 14.77 4.08 2.13
C ASP A 82 16.07 3.28 2.25
N ILE A 83 16.81 3.15 1.15
CA ILE A 83 18.11 2.48 1.12
C ILE A 83 19.14 3.37 0.43
N SER A 84 20.28 3.55 1.09
CA SER A 84 21.43 4.26 0.53
C SER A 84 22.50 3.27 0.10
N LEU A 85 22.92 3.35 -1.15
CA LEU A 85 23.84 2.42 -1.80
C LEU A 85 25.05 3.16 -2.36
N LEU A 86 26.20 2.49 -2.40
CA LEU A 86 27.40 2.92 -3.11
C LEU A 86 27.76 1.86 -4.16
N ALA A 87 27.94 2.27 -5.41
CA ALA A 87 28.43 1.37 -6.46
C ALA A 87 29.89 0.97 -6.17
N ILE A 88 30.22 -0.31 -6.36
CA ILE A 88 31.57 -0.88 -6.20
C ILE A 88 32.13 -1.22 -7.58
#